data_AF-A0A961CRZ8-F1
#
_entry.id   AF-A0A961CRZ8-F1
#
_cell.length_a   1.000
_cell.length_b   1.000
_cell.length_c   1.000
_cell.angle_alpha   90.00
_cell.angle_beta   90.00
_cell.angle_gamma   90.00
#
_symmetry.space_group_name_H-M   'P 1'
#
loop_
_entity.id
_entity.type
_entity.pdbx_description
1 polymer ?
#
loop_
_entity_poly.entity_id
_entity_poly.type
_entity_poly.pdbx_seq_one_letter_code
_entity_poly.pdbx_strand_id
1 'polypeptide(L)'
;MAADAPPDGSPRYDTVSFLSDYGHGDEFVGVVHSVIHQLAPGATVIDITHGIEPYDIRAAGLTLARSVQYLAPGVIMAVVDPGVGTHRRPIAVEVGSGRAVFIGPDNGLLAPAVGLLGGATRAVWLNDAEHQLAAPGPLFDGRDVFAPAAAHLCNGVPLTDLGEEVDTATLFPGILPISRVEDGALVAEVLWVDRYGNVQLNVDPDELDALAAEAPADRPTGSSERSGGGHFEVLLDGSRRTARRVVAFEDIAPGAVGLVVDSYGLISLAARQASAAEDLGIGTGDGVTLRPIVDSDDTSDDAGDAGDGSAAESVTAVRVTFGRRPTPSDPASTDVPGGAG
;
A
#
# COMPACT_ATOMS: atom_id res chain seq x y z
N MET A 1 -18.25 7.44 25.65
CA MET A 1 -19.60 6.84 25.68
C MET A 1 -19.84 6.32 24.29
N ALA A 2 -19.99 5.00 24.12
CA ALA A 2 -20.31 4.42 22.82
C ALA A 2 -21.67 4.99 22.38
N ALA A 3 -21.71 5.59 21.20
CA ALA A 3 -22.96 6.01 20.58
C ALA A 3 -23.81 4.77 20.31
N ASP A 4 -25.09 4.83 20.67
CA ASP A 4 -26.06 3.76 20.40
C ASP A 4 -26.07 3.44 18.90
N ALA A 5 -26.14 2.14 18.57
CA ALA A 5 -26.23 1.69 17.19
C ALA A 5 -27.56 2.17 16.58
N PRO A 6 -27.59 2.59 15.30
CA PRO A 6 -28.81 3.04 14.66
C PRO A 6 -29.86 1.90 14.63
N PRO A 7 -31.16 2.24 14.71
CA PRO A 7 -32.24 1.28 14.89
C PRO A 7 -32.46 0.32 13.70
N ASP A 8 -31.85 0.60 12.56
CA ASP A 8 -31.89 -0.24 11.35
C ASP A 8 -30.72 -1.26 11.28
N GLY A 9 -29.80 -1.24 12.25
CA GLY A 9 -28.64 -2.12 12.28
C GLY A 9 -27.52 -1.73 11.30
N SER A 10 -27.58 -0.54 10.70
CA SER A 10 -26.49 -0.03 9.85
C SER A 10 -25.23 0.22 10.69
N PRO A 11 -24.03 -0.09 10.16
CA PRO A 11 -22.79 0.20 10.86
C PRO A 11 -22.60 1.71 10.98
N ARG A 12 -22.42 2.19 12.22
CA ARG A 12 -22.03 3.57 12.50
C ARG A 12 -20.52 3.64 12.60
N TYR A 13 -19.91 4.52 11.79
CA TYR A 13 -18.47 4.77 11.83
C TYR A 13 -18.17 5.97 12.74
N ASP A 14 -17.07 5.91 13.47
CA ASP A 14 -16.60 7.01 14.34
C ASP A 14 -15.35 7.70 13.79
N THR A 15 -14.83 7.22 12.65
CA THR A 15 -13.54 7.63 12.10
C THR A 15 -13.63 7.85 10.59
N VAL A 16 -13.03 8.94 10.11
CA VAL A 16 -12.75 9.20 8.70
C VAL A 16 -11.23 9.30 8.54
N SER A 17 -10.60 8.30 7.94
CA SER A 17 -9.19 8.40 7.53
C SER A 17 -9.10 9.14 6.20
N PHE A 18 -8.21 10.11 6.05
CA PHE A 18 -8.15 10.98 4.87
C PHE A 18 -6.76 11.04 4.24
N LEU A 19 -6.69 10.81 2.92
CA LEU A 19 -5.50 10.99 2.09
C LEU A 19 -5.82 11.87 0.88
N SER A 20 -4.92 12.77 0.49
CA SER A 20 -5.05 13.50 -0.78
C SER A 20 -3.73 14.02 -1.37
N ASP A 21 -3.80 14.63 -2.54
CA ASP A 21 -2.73 15.42 -3.17
C ASP A 21 -2.92 16.94 -3.00
N TYR A 22 -3.75 17.37 -2.04
CA TYR A 22 -4.07 18.79 -1.85
C TYR A 22 -2.92 19.62 -1.26
N GLY A 23 -1.89 18.97 -0.73
CA GLY A 23 -0.84 19.62 0.02
C GLY A 23 -1.34 20.21 1.34
N HIS A 24 -0.47 21.02 1.95
CA HIS A 24 -0.74 21.72 3.21
C HIS A 24 -0.53 23.24 3.09
N GLY A 25 -0.37 23.74 1.85
CA GLY A 25 -0.14 25.16 1.58
C GLY A 25 -1.42 25.99 1.55
N ASP A 26 -2.50 25.38 1.05
CA ASP A 26 -3.81 26.02 0.84
C ASP A 26 -4.87 25.45 1.82
N GLU A 27 -6.06 26.04 1.81
CA GLU A 27 -7.13 25.75 2.77
C GLU A 27 -7.88 24.42 2.57
N PHE A 28 -7.63 23.71 1.46
CA PHE A 28 -8.46 22.60 1.00
C PHE A 28 -8.73 21.52 2.06
N VAL A 29 -7.68 21.06 2.74
CA VAL A 29 -7.80 20.03 3.80
C VAL A 29 -8.62 20.53 4.98
N GLY A 30 -8.33 21.76 5.45
CA GLY A 30 -9.05 22.37 6.56
C GLY A 30 -10.53 22.58 6.27
N VAL A 31 -10.88 22.93 5.02
CA VAL A 31 -12.28 23.05 4.58
C VAL A 31 -12.97 21.68 4.57
N VAL A 32 -12.32 20.63 4.05
CA VAL A 32 -12.85 19.26 4.07
C VAL A 32 -13.10 18.79 5.51
N HIS A 33 -12.13 18.99 6.41
CA HIS A 33 -12.28 18.70 7.83
C HIS A 33 -13.46 19.46 8.44
N SER A 34 -13.61 20.74 8.11
CA SER A 34 -14.73 21.54 8.61
C SER A 34 -16.08 21.03 8.13
N VAL A 35 -16.20 20.55 6.89
CA VAL A 35 -17.44 19.97 6.37
C VAL A 35 -17.79 18.69 7.13
N ILE A 36 -16.82 17.79 7.29
CA ILE A 36 -17.01 16.55 8.05
C ILE A 36 -17.44 16.88 9.48
N HIS A 37 -16.75 17.81 10.15
CA HIS A 37 -17.07 18.18 11.53
C HIS A 37 -18.45 18.82 11.68
N GLN A 38 -18.88 19.66 10.74
CA GLN A 38 -20.21 20.28 10.80
C GLN A 38 -21.33 19.25 10.66
N LEU A 39 -21.17 18.26 9.79
CA LEU A 39 -22.19 17.24 9.54
C LEU A 39 -22.12 16.08 10.53
N ALA A 40 -20.93 15.68 10.96
CA ALA A 40 -20.69 14.60 11.91
C ALA A 40 -19.68 15.03 13.01
N PRO A 41 -20.10 15.85 14.00
CA PRO A 41 -19.21 16.37 15.04
C PRO A 41 -18.54 15.31 15.92
N GLY A 42 -19.12 14.09 15.95
CA GLY A 42 -18.58 12.95 16.69
C GLY A 42 -17.55 12.12 15.91
N ALA A 43 -17.37 12.38 14.62
CA ALA A 43 -16.38 11.66 13.81
C ALA A 43 -14.98 12.22 14.05
N THR A 44 -14.01 11.31 14.21
CA THR A 44 -12.59 11.65 14.29
C THR A 44 -12.00 11.63 12.88
N VAL A 45 -11.41 12.74 12.44
CA VAL A 45 -10.66 12.76 11.18
C VAL A 45 -9.20 12.40 11.45
N ILE A 46 -8.68 11.40 10.73
CA ILE A 46 -7.29 10.95 10.81
C ILE A 46 -6.64 11.18 9.44
N ASP A 47 -5.78 12.17 9.34
CA ASP A 47 -5.01 12.38 8.12
C ASP A 47 -3.92 11.33 8.00
N ILE A 48 -3.95 10.56 6.91
CA ILE A 48 -2.89 9.64 6.53
C ILE A 48 -1.72 10.47 5.96
N THR A 49 -2.02 11.31 4.97
CA THR A 49 -1.12 12.30 4.38
C THR A 49 -1.86 13.14 3.34
N HIS A 50 -1.47 14.41 3.19
CA HIS A 50 -1.85 15.25 2.04
C HIS A 50 -0.67 15.62 1.15
N GLY A 51 0.47 14.95 1.34
CA GLY A 51 1.71 15.19 0.60
C GLY A 51 1.92 14.26 -0.59
N ILE A 52 0.85 13.69 -1.17
CA ILE A 52 0.97 12.97 -2.44
C ILE A 52 1.26 13.99 -3.53
N GLU A 53 2.16 13.64 -4.46
CA GLU A 53 2.44 14.50 -5.61
C GLU A 53 1.15 14.74 -6.42
N PRO A 54 0.91 15.97 -6.91
CA PRO A 54 -0.29 16.29 -7.66
C PRO A 54 -0.53 15.30 -8.79
N TYR A 55 -1.77 14.78 -8.85
CA TYR A 55 -2.25 13.86 -9.88
C TYR A 55 -1.65 12.45 -9.86
N ASP A 56 -0.77 12.11 -8.92
CA ASP A 56 -0.14 10.78 -8.84
C ASP A 56 -1.06 9.73 -8.18
N ILE A 57 -2.00 9.23 -8.98
CA ILE A 57 -2.95 8.17 -8.58
C ILE A 57 -2.22 6.90 -8.11
N ARG A 58 -1.08 6.57 -8.73
CA ARG A 58 -0.32 5.35 -8.41
C ARG A 58 0.33 5.48 -7.03
N ALA A 59 1.00 6.60 -6.73
CA ALA A 59 1.58 6.85 -5.43
C ALA A 59 0.52 6.92 -4.32
N ALA A 60 -0.65 7.51 -4.61
CA ALA A 60 -1.79 7.52 -3.69
C ALA A 60 -2.27 6.10 -3.37
N GLY A 61 -2.50 5.27 -4.40
CA GLY A 61 -2.94 3.89 -4.25
C GLY A 61 -1.93 3.03 -3.46
N LEU A 62 -0.63 3.17 -3.73
CA LEU A 62 0.43 2.48 -2.99
C LEU A 62 0.51 2.95 -1.53
N THR A 63 0.37 4.25 -1.28
CA THR A 63 0.35 4.80 0.09
C THR A 63 -0.86 4.30 0.88
N LEU A 64 -2.02 4.23 0.23
CA LEU A 64 -3.22 3.67 0.83
C LEU A 64 -3.06 2.17 1.10
N ALA A 65 -2.54 1.39 0.15
CA ALA A 65 -2.27 -0.04 0.30
C ALA A 65 -1.35 -0.35 1.49
N ARG A 66 -0.29 0.46 1.68
CA ARG A 66 0.65 0.34 2.80
C ARG A 66 0.03 0.68 4.16
N SER A 67 -0.94 1.60 4.21
CA SER A 67 -1.52 2.10 5.46
C SER A 67 -2.77 1.34 5.90
N VAL A 68 -3.55 0.81 4.95
CA VAL A 68 -4.93 0.34 5.17
C VAL A 68 -5.08 -0.71 6.29
N GLN A 69 -4.12 -1.62 6.46
CA GLN A 69 -4.18 -2.67 7.47
C GLN A 69 -4.06 -2.13 8.91
N TYR A 70 -3.57 -0.90 9.06
CA TYR A 70 -3.32 -0.23 10.34
C TYR A 70 -4.36 0.83 10.68
N LEU A 71 -5.18 1.24 9.71
CA LEU A 71 -6.21 2.26 9.91
C LEU A 71 -7.30 1.73 10.85
N ALA A 72 -7.89 2.66 11.60
CA ALA A 72 -9.08 2.34 12.38
C ALA A 72 -10.22 1.91 11.43
N PRO A 73 -11.05 0.92 11.81
CA PRO A 73 -12.29 0.64 11.09
C PRO A 73 -13.13 1.91 10.96
N GLY A 74 -13.73 2.15 9.79
CA GLY A 74 -14.32 3.44 9.52
C GLY A 74 -14.48 3.77 8.04
N VAL A 75 -14.69 5.05 7.77
CA VAL A 75 -14.63 5.58 6.41
C VAL A 75 -13.18 5.88 6.06
N ILE A 76 -12.76 5.49 4.86
CA ILE A 76 -11.42 5.75 4.32
C ILE A 76 -11.60 6.59 3.06
N MET A 77 -11.39 7.89 3.18
CA MET A 77 -11.49 8.84 2.09
C MET A 77 -10.12 9.06 1.46
N ALA A 78 -10.01 8.90 0.14
CA ALA A 78 -8.76 9.14 -0.58
C ALA A 78 -9.02 9.87 -1.89
N VAL A 79 -8.39 11.04 -2.06
CA VAL A 79 -8.71 11.98 -3.14
C VAL A 79 -7.43 12.43 -3.84
N VAL A 80 -7.13 11.78 -4.97
CA VAL A 80 -6.19 12.25 -5.99
C VAL A 80 -6.91 12.11 -7.31
N ASP A 81 -7.29 13.23 -7.90
CA ASP A 81 -8.37 13.25 -8.89
C ASP A 81 -8.15 14.26 -10.03
N PRO A 82 -7.25 13.95 -10.98
CA PRO A 82 -7.07 14.75 -12.19
C PRO A 82 -8.31 14.76 -13.10
N GLY A 83 -9.27 13.84 -12.88
CA GLY A 83 -10.49 13.70 -13.66
C GLY A 83 -11.71 14.39 -13.05
N VAL A 84 -11.55 15.21 -12.00
CA VAL A 84 -12.66 15.90 -11.33
C VAL A 84 -13.51 16.71 -12.31
N GLY A 85 -14.83 16.70 -12.13
CA GLY A 85 -15.78 17.40 -12.99
C GLY A 85 -15.95 16.80 -14.40
N THR A 86 -15.42 15.60 -14.66
CA THR A 86 -15.59 14.88 -15.93
C THR A 86 -16.55 13.69 -15.78
N HIS A 87 -16.33 12.61 -16.55
CA HIS A 87 -17.19 11.42 -16.57
C HIS A 87 -16.86 10.38 -15.48
N ARG A 88 -15.77 10.55 -14.72
CA ARG A 88 -15.39 9.59 -13.66
C ARG A 88 -16.41 9.62 -12.52
N ARG A 89 -16.79 8.44 -12.03
CA ARG A 89 -17.78 8.31 -10.95
C ARG A 89 -17.13 8.68 -9.60
N PRO A 90 -17.72 9.56 -8.78
CA PRO A 90 -17.45 9.59 -7.34
C PRO A 90 -18.09 8.36 -6.71
N ILE A 91 -17.32 7.53 -6.00
CA ILE A 91 -17.81 6.24 -5.51
C ILE A 91 -17.58 6.08 -4.01
N ALA A 92 -18.43 5.24 -3.40
CA ALA A 92 -18.19 4.65 -2.11
C ALA A 92 -18.22 3.12 -2.21
N VAL A 93 -17.23 2.44 -1.60
CA VAL A 93 -17.00 1.00 -1.72
C VAL A 93 -16.91 0.38 -0.34
N GLU A 94 -17.87 -0.49 0.00
CA GLU A 94 -17.85 -1.26 1.23
C GLU A 94 -16.90 -2.46 1.10
N VAL A 95 -16.16 -2.74 2.18
CA VAL A 95 -15.33 -3.94 2.30
C VAL A 95 -15.53 -4.62 3.65
N GLY A 96 -15.18 -5.91 3.72
CA GLY A 96 -15.15 -6.65 4.98
C GLY A 96 -16.49 -6.69 5.71
N SER A 97 -17.59 -6.76 4.95
CA SER A 97 -18.96 -6.80 5.48
C SER A 97 -19.33 -5.59 6.36
N GLY A 98 -19.00 -4.38 5.90
CA GLY A 98 -19.29 -3.14 6.62
C GLY A 98 -18.23 -2.75 7.66
N ARG A 99 -17.05 -3.37 7.63
CA ARG A 99 -15.92 -2.98 8.50
C ARG A 99 -15.32 -1.64 8.08
N ALA A 100 -15.29 -1.36 6.78
CA ALA A 100 -14.82 -0.09 6.25
C ALA A 100 -15.55 0.28 4.96
N VAL A 101 -15.63 1.58 4.69
CA VAL A 101 -16.13 2.12 3.41
C VAL A 101 -15.08 3.05 2.84
N PHE A 102 -14.61 2.75 1.64
CA PHE A 102 -13.70 3.63 0.90
C PHE A 102 -14.50 4.67 0.13
N ILE A 103 -14.06 5.92 0.13
CA ILE A 103 -14.66 7.02 -0.63
C ILE A 103 -13.60 7.69 -1.49
N GLY A 104 -13.91 7.93 -2.75
CA GLY A 104 -13.01 8.64 -3.66
C GLY A 104 -13.42 8.56 -5.13
N PRO A 105 -12.56 9.03 -6.04
CA PRO A 105 -12.77 8.91 -7.47
C PRO A 105 -12.63 7.45 -7.94
N ASP A 106 -13.49 7.03 -8.86
CA ASP A 106 -13.38 5.75 -9.57
C ASP A 106 -12.33 5.83 -10.69
N ASN A 107 -11.06 5.87 -10.30
CA ASN A 107 -9.91 6.01 -11.20
C ASN A 107 -8.77 5.01 -10.93
N GLY A 108 -9.06 3.97 -10.13
CA GLY A 108 -8.10 2.93 -9.74
C GLY A 108 -7.36 3.19 -8.43
N LEU A 109 -7.46 4.39 -7.85
CA LEU A 109 -6.79 4.76 -6.58
C LEU A 109 -7.13 3.80 -5.44
N LEU A 110 -8.43 3.51 -5.24
CA LEU A 110 -8.93 2.73 -4.11
C LEU A 110 -8.67 1.22 -4.26
N ALA A 111 -8.50 0.75 -5.50
CA ALA A 111 -8.55 -0.67 -5.83
C ALA A 111 -7.48 -1.53 -5.13
N PRO A 112 -6.20 -1.12 -5.02
CA PRO A 112 -5.20 -1.87 -4.27
C PRO A 112 -5.60 -2.13 -2.81
N ALA A 113 -6.02 -1.08 -2.10
CA ALA A 113 -6.38 -1.16 -0.69
C ALA A 113 -7.66 -1.98 -0.47
N VAL A 114 -8.66 -1.80 -1.34
CA VAL A 114 -9.89 -2.61 -1.36
C VAL A 114 -9.56 -4.10 -1.54
N GLY A 115 -8.70 -4.44 -2.50
CA GLY A 115 -8.26 -5.82 -2.75
C GLY A 115 -7.58 -6.45 -1.53
N LEU A 116 -6.70 -5.70 -0.86
CA LEU A 116 -6.00 -6.17 0.35
C LEU A 116 -6.92 -6.41 1.55
N LEU A 117 -8.08 -5.76 1.60
CA LEU A 117 -9.11 -5.98 2.62
C LEU A 117 -10.15 -7.04 2.22
N GLY A 118 -9.88 -7.81 1.16
CA GLY A 118 -10.74 -8.92 0.74
C GLY A 118 -11.69 -8.59 -0.40
N GLY A 119 -11.57 -7.40 -1.01
CA GLY A 119 -12.38 -6.97 -2.15
C GLY A 119 -13.65 -6.22 -1.76
N ALA A 120 -14.26 -5.61 -2.77
CA ALA A 120 -15.51 -4.87 -2.63
C ALA A 120 -16.70 -5.81 -2.38
N THR A 121 -17.49 -5.54 -1.35
CA THR A 121 -18.76 -6.25 -1.08
C THR A 121 -19.95 -5.50 -1.64
N ARG A 122 -19.87 -4.17 -1.72
CA ARG A 122 -20.88 -3.28 -2.30
C ARG A 122 -20.21 -2.01 -2.80
N ALA A 123 -20.74 -1.40 -3.84
CA ALA A 123 -20.33 -0.07 -4.26
C ALA A 123 -21.55 0.78 -4.67
N VAL A 124 -21.45 2.08 -4.49
CA VAL A 124 -22.45 3.05 -4.95
C VAL A 124 -21.79 4.22 -5.66
N TRP A 125 -22.49 4.80 -6.62
CA TRP A 125 -22.20 6.09 -7.20
C TRP A 125 -22.77 7.16 -6.26
N LEU A 126 -21.91 8.04 -5.76
CA LEU A 126 -22.30 9.17 -4.91
C LEU A 126 -22.97 10.25 -5.76
N ASN A 127 -24.22 10.03 -6.17
CA ASN A 127 -25.01 10.93 -7.02
C ASN A 127 -26.33 11.39 -6.38
N ASP A 128 -26.59 11.03 -5.12
CA ASP A 128 -27.72 11.59 -4.38
C ASP A 128 -27.44 13.04 -3.95
N ALA A 129 -28.29 13.97 -4.38
CA ALA A 129 -28.11 15.39 -4.15
C ALA A 129 -28.49 15.83 -2.72
N GLU A 130 -29.26 15.04 -1.97
CA GLU A 130 -29.62 15.36 -0.58
C GLU A 130 -28.44 15.15 0.37
N HIS A 131 -27.51 14.26 -0.01
CA HIS A 131 -26.29 13.95 0.75
C HIS A 131 -25.04 14.68 0.23
N GLN A 132 -25.21 15.70 -0.62
CA GLN A 132 -24.13 16.52 -1.17
C GLN A 132 -24.26 17.98 -0.73
N LEU A 133 -23.15 18.72 -0.78
CA LEU A 133 -23.21 20.17 -0.62
C LEU A 133 -23.60 20.85 -1.92
N ALA A 134 -24.46 21.85 -1.83
CA ALA A 134 -24.71 22.76 -2.93
C ALA A 134 -23.41 23.52 -3.28
N ALA A 135 -22.88 23.27 -4.47
CA ALA A 135 -21.61 23.81 -4.93
C ALA A 135 -21.81 24.82 -6.08
N PRO A 136 -20.94 25.85 -6.19
CA PRO A 136 -20.96 26.75 -7.34
C PRO A 136 -20.46 26.10 -8.63
N GLY A 137 -19.79 24.94 -8.56
CA GLY A 137 -19.27 24.21 -9.71
C GLY A 137 -18.66 22.85 -9.33
N PRO A 138 -18.24 22.03 -10.31
CA PRO A 138 -17.96 20.60 -10.11
C PRO A 138 -16.48 20.28 -9.87
N LEU A 139 -15.67 21.24 -9.40
CA LEU A 139 -14.21 21.11 -9.36
C LEU A 139 -13.66 20.73 -7.97
N PHE A 140 -14.53 20.55 -6.97
CA PHE A 140 -14.09 20.25 -5.61
C PHE A 140 -14.92 19.17 -4.93
N ASP A 141 -15.04 18.01 -5.58
CA ASP A 141 -15.74 16.84 -5.03
C ASP A 141 -15.23 16.41 -3.65
N GLY A 142 -13.96 16.68 -3.32
CA GLY A 142 -13.44 16.52 -1.95
C GLY A 142 -14.32 17.19 -0.88
N ARG A 143 -14.69 18.46 -1.12
CA ARG A 143 -15.57 19.22 -0.25
C ARG A 143 -17.04 18.89 -0.50
N ASP A 144 -17.43 18.78 -1.76
CA ASP A 144 -18.84 18.85 -2.17
C ASP A 144 -19.55 17.49 -2.18
N VAL A 145 -18.79 16.39 -2.34
CA VAL A 145 -19.32 15.03 -2.52
C VAL A 145 -18.72 14.07 -1.50
N PHE A 146 -17.40 13.98 -1.42
CA PHE A 146 -16.71 12.97 -0.60
C PHE A 146 -16.80 13.27 0.90
N ALA A 147 -16.52 14.49 1.34
CA ALA A 147 -16.65 14.92 2.72
C ALA A 147 -18.06 14.73 3.30
N PRO A 148 -19.15 15.20 2.64
CA PRO A 148 -20.50 14.98 3.17
C PRO A 148 -20.90 13.51 3.14
N ALA A 149 -20.56 12.74 2.09
CA ALA A 149 -20.80 11.29 2.07
C ALA A 149 -20.13 10.58 3.26
N ALA A 150 -18.87 10.90 3.55
CA ALA A 150 -18.15 10.35 4.70
C ALA A 150 -18.85 10.69 6.04
N ALA A 151 -19.30 11.93 6.20
CA ALA A 151 -19.99 12.38 7.40
C ALA A 151 -21.36 11.71 7.57
N HIS A 152 -22.12 11.54 6.49
CA HIS A 152 -23.42 10.85 6.52
C HIS A 152 -23.27 9.39 6.96
N LEU A 153 -22.27 8.67 6.43
CA LEU A 153 -21.94 7.31 6.90
C LEU A 153 -21.59 7.28 8.39
N CYS A 154 -20.84 8.27 8.89
CA CYS A 154 -20.51 8.36 10.33
C CYS A 154 -21.74 8.64 11.22
N ASN A 155 -22.81 9.19 10.64
CA ASN A 155 -24.10 9.37 11.30
C ASN A 155 -25.05 8.16 11.15
N GLY A 156 -24.62 7.10 10.47
CA GLY A 156 -25.42 5.90 10.27
C GLY A 156 -26.39 5.98 9.09
N VAL A 157 -26.16 6.90 8.13
CA VAL A 157 -26.90 6.84 6.86
C VAL A 157 -26.48 5.57 6.11
N PRO A 158 -27.42 4.74 5.63
CA PRO A 158 -27.09 3.57 4.84
C PRO A 158 -26.31 3.92 3.58
N LEU A 159 -25.31 3.11 3.21
CA LEU A 159 -24.50 3.31 2.01
C LEU A 159 -25.36 3.45 0.74
N THR A 160 -26.46 2.70 0.65
CA THR A 160 -27.40 2.70 -0.48
C THR A 160 -28.20 3.99 -0.63
N ASP A 161 -28.25 4.82 0.41
CA ASP A 161 -29.00 6.07 0.39
C ASP A 161 -28.15 7.21 -0.19
N LEU A 162 -26.83 6.99 -0.36
CA LEU A 162 -25.91 7.96 -0.94
C LEU A 162 -25.92 7.99 -2.47
N GLY A 163 -26.62 7.05 -3.10
CA GLY A 163 -26.87 7.03 -4.53
C GLY A 163 -26.98 5.64 -5.14
N GLU A 164 -26.90 5.57 -6.46
CA GLU A 164 -27.18 4.36 -7.24
C GLU A 164 -26.13 3.26 -7.02
N GLU A 165 -26.58 2.00 -6.95
CA GLU A 165 -25.67 0.85 -6.83
C GLU A 165 -24.77 0.69 -8.06
N VAL A 166 -23.50 0.37 -7.82
CA VAL A 166 -22.49 0.12 -8.84
C VAL A 166 -22.07 -1.35 -8.78
N ASP A 167 -22.09 -2.02 -9.93
CA ASP A 167 -21.50 -3.36 -10.05
C ASP A 167 -20.00 -3.27 -9.75
N THR A 168 -19.58 -3.96 -8.69
CA THR A 168 -18.19 -4.01 -8.21
C THR A 168 -17.22 -4.52 -9.28
N ALA A 169 -17.67 -5.33 -10.24
CA ALA A 169 -16.84 -5.81 -11.34
C ALA A 169 -16.52 -4.71 -12.37
N THR A 170 -17.23 -3.58 -12.33
CA THR A 170 -17.03 -2.43 -13.23
C THR A 170 -16.19 -1.32 -12.62
N LEU A 171 -15.72 -1.49 -11.38
CA LEU A 171 -14.83 -0.52 -10.73
C LEU A 171 -13.50 -0.46 -11.46
N PHE A 172 -12.94 0.73 -11.60
CA PHE A 172 -11.69 0.92 -12.32
C PHE A 172 -10.54 0.20 -11.58
N PRO A 173 -9.76 -0.66 -12.25
CA PRO A 173 -8.71 -1.42 -11.59
C PRO A 173 -7.51 -0.52 -11.25
N GLY A 174 -6.82 -0.87 -10.17
CA GLY A 174 -5.51 -0.30 -9.85
C GLY A 174 -4.41 -0.98 -10.65
N ILE A 175 -3.37 -0.23 -11.03
CA ILE A 175 -2.19 -0.77 -11.72
C ILE A 175 -1.05 -0.86 -10.72
N LEU A 176 -0.56 -2.08 -10.46
CA LEU A 176 0.61 -2.35 -9.63
C LEU A 176 1.66 -3.09 -10.46
N PRO A 177 2.92 -2.65 -10.47
CA PRO A 177 3.97 -3.38 -11.15
C PRO A 177 4.31 -4.64 -10.36
N ILE A 178 4.56 -5.73 -11.09
CA ILE A 178 4.99 -7.01 -10.51
C ILE A 178 6.47 -7.24 -10.81
N SER A 179 7.19 -7.78 -9.84
CA SER A 179 8.53 -8.33 -10.05
C SER A 179 8.45 -9.57 -10.95
N ARG A 180 9.56 -9.90 -11.60
CA ARG A 180 9.69 -11.15 -12.36
C ARG A 180 11.12 -11.66 -12.32
N VAL A 181 11.26 -12.98 -12.39
CA VAL A 181 12.57 -13.63 -12.52
C VAL A 181 12.85 -13.91 -13.99
N GLU A 182 13.98 -13.40 -14.49
CA GLU A 182 14.48 -13.59 -15.86
C GLU A 182 15.98 -13.91 -15.78
N ASP A 183 16.40 -15.01 -16.42
CA ASP A 183 17.82 -15.43 -16.52
C ASP A 183 18.58 -15.45 -15.18
N GLY A 184 17.94 -15.97 -14.12
CA GLY A 184 18.55 -16.05 -12.78
C GLY A 184 18.72 -14.69 -12.09
N ALA A 185 18.02 -13.67 -12.55
CA ALA A 185 17.97 -12.35 -11.93
C ALA A 185 16.52 -11.92 -11.70
N LEU A 186 16.30 -11.15 -10.64
CA LEU A 186 15.00 -10.58 -10.32
C LEU A 186 14.92 -9.16 -10.86
N VAL A 187 14.03 -8.95 -11.84
CA VAL A 187 13.72 -7.65 -12.43
C VAL A 187 12.57 -7.04 -11.65
N ALA A 188 12.83 -5.89 -11.04
CA ALA A 188 11.96 -5.19 -10.13
C ALA A 188 11.83 -3.70 -10.50
N GLU A 189 10.91 -3.02 -9.85
CA GLU A 189 10.68 -1.58 -9.97
C GLU A 189 10.66 -0.93 -8.59
N VAL A 190 11.17 0.30 -8.51
CA VAL A 190 11.04 1.13 -7.31
C VAL A 190 9.59 1.57 -7.13
N LEU A 191 8.95 1.11 -6.07
CA LEU A 191 7.60 1.51 -5.70
C LEU A 191 7.56 2.85 -4.98
N TRP A 192 8.57 3.13 -4.15
CA TRP A 192 8.58 4.27 -3.26
C TRP A 192 9.98 4.53 -2.70
N VAL A 193 10.32 5.81 -2.54
CA VAL A 193 11.46 6.26 -1.75
C VAL A 193 10.97 6.95 -0.49
N ASP A 194 11.37 6.44 0.67
CA ASP A 194 10.96 7.02 1.95
C ASP A 194 11.73 8.30 2.28
N ARG A 195 11.30 9.00 3.36
CA ARG A 195 11.93 10.25 3.80
C ARG A 195 13.40 10.09 4.21
N TYR A 196 13.84 8.88 4.54
CA TYR A 196 15.22 8.58 4.91
C TYR A 196 16.06 8.20 3.69
N GLY A 197 15.44 8.06 2.52
CA GLY A 197 16.10 7.65 1.29
C GLY A 197 16.20 6.13 1.11
N ASN A 198 15.43 5.35 1.86
CA ASN A 198 15.30 3.92 1.60
C ASN A 198 14.41 3.71 0.35
N VAL A 199 14.79 2.75 -0.48
CA VAL A 199 14.16 2.51 -1.78
C VAL A 199 13.41 1.19 -1.74
N GLN A 200 12.09 1.25 -1.58
CA GLN A 200 11.20 0.10 -1.58
C GLN A 200 11.02 -0.43 -3.00
N LEU A 201 11.27 -1.71 -3.18
CA LEU A 201 11.06 -2.45 -4.42
C LEU A 201 9.72 -3.20 -4.37
N ASN A 202 9.21 -3.59 -5.54
CA ASN A 202 8.04 -4.46 -5.67
C ASN A 202 8.35 -5.96 -5.47
N VAL A 203 9.28 -6.28 -4.55
CA VAL A 203 9.81 -7.64 -4.36
C VAL A 203 9.41 -8.17 -2.99
N ASP A 204 8.83 -9.37 -2.97
CA ASP A 204 8.58 -10.12 -1.75
C ASP A 204 9.89 -10.74 -1.20
N PRO A 205 10.10 -10.77 0.13
CA PRO A 205 11.22 -11.45 0.75
C PRO A 205 11.44 -12.89 0.27
N ASP A 206 10.36 -13.65 0.06
CA ASP A 206 10.42 -15.04 -0.37
C ASP A 206 10.94 -15.17 -1.81
N GLU A 207 10.63 -14.20 -2.69
CA GLU A 207 11.18 -14.16 -4.06
C GLU A 207 12.70 -13.94 -4.04
N LEU A 208 13.17 -13.03 -3.19
CA LEU A 208 14.60 -12.76 -3.04
C LEU A 208 15.35 -13.96 -2.43
N ASP A 209 14.74 -14.62 -1.44
CA ASP A 209 15.32 -15.78 -0.77
C ASP A 209 15.34 -17.01 -1.71
N ALA A 210 14.29 -17.20 -2.53
CA ALA A 210 14.26 -18.23 -3.57
C ALA A 210 15.36 -18.00 -4.62
N LEU A 211 15.51 -16.76 -5.09
CA LEU A 211 16.58 -16.39 -6.03
C LEU A 211 17.98 -16.71 -5.48
N ALA A 212 18.21 -16.44 -4.18
CA ALA A 212 19.48 -16.74 -3.54
C ALA A 212 19.75 -18.25 -3.39
N ALA A 213 18.70 -19.07 -3.23
CA ALA A 213 18.82 -20.52 -3.09
C ALA A 213 19.14 -21.24 -4.41
N GLU A 214 18.77 -20.65 -5.55
CA GLU A 214 19.08 -21.19 -6.89
C GLU A 214 20.52 -20.91 -7.34
N ALA A 215 21.27 -20.07 -6.61
CA ALA A 215 22.68 -19.82 -6.90
C ALA A 215 23.54 -21.08 -6.61
N PRO A 216 24.55 -21.41 -7.45
CA PRO A 216 25.38 -22.61 -7.28
C PRO A 216 26.00 -22.71 -5.88
N ALA A 217 25.82 -23.87 -5.25
CA ALA A 217 26.01 -24.11 -3.82
C ALA A 217 27.47 -24.27 -3.34
N ASP A 218 28.45 -23.58 -3.93
CA ASP A 218 29.86 -23.75 -3.55
C ASP A 218 30.26 -22.95 -2.30
N ARG A 219 29.38 -22.88 -1.29
CA ARG A 219 29.70 -22.27 0.01
C ARG A 219 30.25 -23.30 1.00
N PRO A 220 31.42 -23.06 1.62
CA PRO A 220 31.81 -23.78 2.82
C PRO A 220 30.84 -23.42 3.94
N THR A 221 30.11 -24.41 4.47
CA THR A 221 29.26 -24.30 5.66
C THR A 221 30.14 -24.11 6.90
N GLY A 222 30.66 -22.90 7.08
CA GLY A 222 31.56 -22.52 8.16
C GLY A 222 31.07 -21.27 8.89
N SER A 223 30.47 -21.50 10.06
CA SER A 223 30.24 -20.56 11.18
C SER A 223 29.06 -19.56 11.10
N SER A 224 28.12 -19.80 12.03
CA SER A 224 27.06 -18.91 12.55
C SER A 224 25.85 -18.63 11.65
N GLU A 225 24.91 -19.56 11.72
CA GLU A 225 23.47 -19.32 11.66
C GLU A 225 23.09 -18.13 12.58
N ARG A 226 22.87 -16.94 11.99
CA ARG A 226 22.03 -15.85 12.52
C ARG A 226 21.81 -14.67 11.54
N SER A 227 22.40 -14.67 10.35
CA SER A 227 22.09 -13.68 9.31
C SER A 227 22.04 -14.35 7.94
N GLY A 228 20.83 -14.64 7.43
CA GLY A 228 20.58 -15.22 6.11
C GLY A 228 20.87 -14.26 4.95
N GLY A 229 22.07 -13.66 4.92
CA GLY A 229 22.37 -12.57 4.02
C GLY A 229 22.95 -13.02 2.68
N GLY A 230 22.12 -13.37 1.70
CA GLY A 230 22.56 -13.47 0.30
C GLY A 230 23.29 -12.19 -0.15
N HIS A 231 24.32 -12.36 -0.99
CA HIS A 231 25.03 -11.25 -1.63
C HIS A 231 24.47 -11.07 -3.03
N PHE A 232 24.21 -9.83 -3.43
CA PHE A 232 23.56 -9.53 -4.70
C PHE A 232 24.27 -8.40 -5.42
N GLU A 233 24.38 -8.52 -6.74
CA GLU A 233 24.59 -7.39 -7.62
C GLU A 233 23.26 -6.65 -7.75
N VAL A 234 23.30 -5.34 -7.55
CA VAL A 234 22.22 -4.41 -7.83
C VAL A 234 22.59 -3.68 -9.11
N LEU A 235 21.82 -3.96 -10.17
CA LEU A 235 21.99 -3.38 -11.49
C LEU A 235 20.92 -2.32 -11.69
N LEU A 236 21.39 -1.12 -12.02
CA LEU A 236 20.59 0.08 -12.27
C LEU A 236 20.97 0.60 -13.65
N ASP A 237 20.19 1.52 -14.21
CA ASP A 237 20.56 2.13 -15.50
C ASP A 237 21.92 2.84 -15.38
N GLY A 238 22.91 2.33 -16.10
CA GLY A 238 24.28 2.86 -16.11
C GLY A 238 25.12 2.63 -14.84
N SER A 239 24.64 1.92 -13.82
CA SER A 239 25.45 1.65 -12.62
C SER A 239 25.26 0.25 -12.01
N ARG A 240 26.31 -0.23 -11.34
CA ARG A 240 26.34 -1.52 -10.65
C ARG A 240 26.85 -1.33 -9.23
N ARG A 241 26.15 -1.91 -8.26
CA ARG A 241 26.55 -1.95 -6.86
C ARG A 241 26.42 -3.35 -6.30
N THR A 242 27.08 -3.60 -5.17
CA THR A 242 26.86 -4.81 -4.39
C THR A 242 25.99 -4.47 -3.19
N ALA A 243 25.06 -5.37 -2.87
CA ALA A 243 24.24 -5.27 -1.69
C ALA A 243 24.22 -6.59 -0.93
N ARG A 244 24.16 -6.50 0.40
CA ARG A 244 24.00 -7.68 1.26
C ARG A 244 22.61 -7.67 1.87
N ARG A 245 21.95 -8.82 1.85
CA ARG A 245 20.72 -9.02 2.61
C ARG A 245 21.02 -8.97 4.11
N VAL A 246 20.34 -8.08 4.83
CA VAL A 246 20.56 -7.83 6.25
C VAL A 246 19.23 -7.65 6.97
N VAL A 247 19.25 -7.76 8.31
CA VAL A 247 18.03 -7.64 9.13
C VAL A 247 17.84 -6.20 9.61
N ALA A 248 18.92 -5.53 10.04
CA ALA A 248 18.86 -4.16 10.55
C ALA A 248 19.77 -3.21 9.78
N PHE A 249 19.44 -1.91 9.79
CA PHE A 249 20.26 -0.87 9.16
C PHE A 249 21.69 -0.80 9.72
N GLU A 250 21.88 -1.14 11.00
CA GLU A 250 23.19 -1.19 11.66
C GLU A 250 24.09 -2.31 11.13
N ASP A 251 23.52 -3.35 10.51
CA ASP A 251 24.26 -4.46 9.90
C ASP A 251 24.80 -4.10 8.51
N ILE A 252 24.48 -2.91 8.00
CA ILE A 252 24.99 -2.36 6.75
C ILE A 252 26.32 -1.65 7.04
N ALA A 253 27.37 -2.06 6.32
CA ALA A 253 28.67 -1.42 6.43
C ALA A 253 28.60 0.06 5.99
N PRO A 254 29.37 0.97 6.61
CA PRO A 254 29.42 2.37 6.18
C PRO A 254 29.73 2.51 4.68
N GLY A 255 28.90 3.27 3.95
CA GLY A 255 29.02 3.47 2.50
C GLY A 255 28.58 2.27 1.64
N ALA A 256 28.10 1.18 2.24
CA ALA A 256 27.53 0.05 1.53
C ALA A 256 26.00 0.16 1.43
N VAL A 257 25.42 -0.66 0.55
CA VAL A 257 23.98 -0.82 0.39
C VAL A 257 23.55 -2.16 1.00
N GLY A 258 22.45 -2.15 1.73
CA GLY A 258 21.80 -3.33 2.27
C GLY A 258 20.45 -3.59 1.61
N LEU A 259 20.06 -4.86 1.53
CA LEU A 259 18.70 -5.29 1.22
C LEU A 259 18.01 -5.65 2.53
N VAL A 260 17.02 -4.87 2.96
CA VAL A 260 16.26 -5.08 4.21
C VAL A 260 14.82 -5.43 3.90
N VAL A 261 14.13 -6.11 4.82
CA VAL A 261 12.67 -6.15 4.81
C VAL A 261 12.19 -4.90 5.51
N ASP A 262 11.43 -4.07 4.82
CA ASP A 262 10.89 -2.84 5.41
C ASP A 262 9.66 -3.11 6.29
N SER A 263 9.14 -2.05 6.91
CA SER A 263 7.96 -2.12 7.78
C SER A 263 6.67 -2.54 7.08
N TYR A 264 6.66 -2.55 5.75
CA TYR A 264 5.54 -2.98 4.92
C TYR A 264 5.75 -4.39 4.38
N GLY A 265 6.86 -5.04 4.70
CA GLY A 265 7.12 -6.44 4.35
C GLY A 265 7.72 -6.63 2.97
N LEU A 266 8.14 -5.58 2.28
CA LEU A 266 8.81 -5.67 0.97
C LEU A 266 10.32 -5.49 1.11
N ILE A 267 11.06 -5.88 0.07
CA ILE A 267 12.48 -5.61 -0.02
C ILE A 267 12.71 -4.12 -0.25
N SER A 268 13.61 -3.54 0.55
CA SER A 268 14.11 -2.18 0.36
C SER A 268 15.63 -2.16 0.25
N LEU A 269 16.15 -1.32 -0.66
CA LEU A 269 17.56 -0.91 -0.65
C LEU A 269 17.74 0.19 0.39
N ALA A 270 18.74 0.05 1.25
CA ALA A 270 18.99 0.97 2.35
C ALA A 270 20.50 1.25 2.49
N ALA A 271 20.83 2.41 3.06
CA ALA A 271 22.18 2.79 3.44
C ALA A 271 22.19 3.19 4.92
N ARG A 272 23.26 2.86 5.63
CA ARG A 272 23.34 3.15 7.07
C ARG A 272 23.45 4.66 7.30
N GLN A 273 22.41 5.25 7.90
CA GLN A 273 22.35 6.69 8.23
C GLN A 273 22.60 7.60 7.02
N ALA A 274 22.22 7.13 5.83
CA ALA A 274 22.38 7.83 4.56
C ALA A 274 21.23 7.47 3.62
N SER A 275 21.06 8.25 2.55
CA SER A 275 20.05 8.01 1.53
C SER A 275 20.57 7.04 0.49
N ALA A 276 19.99 5.83 0.42
CA ALA A 276 20.31 4.88 -0.65
C ALA A 276 19.87 5.42 -2.01
N ALA A 277 18.74 6.12 -2.07
CA ALA A 277 18.23 6.76 -3.29
C ALA A 277 19.24 7.76 -3.88
N GLU A 278 19.81 8.64 -3.05
CA GLU A 278 20.82 9.62 -3.49
C GLU A 278 22.14 8.92 -3.88
N ASP A 279 22.60 7.97 -3.08
CA ASP A 279 23.86 7.23 -3.33
C ASP A 279 23.81 6.40 -4.62
N LEU A 280 22.62 5.91 -4.98
CA LEU A 280 22.36 5.11 -6.18
C LEU A 280 21.85 5.94 -7.36
N GLY A 281 21.41 7.16 -7.12
CA GLY A 281 20.81 8.03 -8.14
C GLY A 281 19.49 7.50 -8.70
N ILE A 282 18.66 6.88 -7.87
CA ILE A 282 17.40 6.22 -8.28
C ILE A 282 16.18 6.81 -7.57
N GLY A 283 15.03 6.72 -8.23
CA GLY A 283 13.74 7.19 -7.76
C GLY A 283 12.59 6.26 -8.11
N THR A 284 11.37 6.67 -7.74
CA THR A 284 10.13 5.93 -8.00
C THR A 284 9.95 5.67 -9.50
N GLY A 285 9.64 4.43 -9.86
CA GLY A 285 9.44 3.99 -11.25
C GLY A 285 10.71 3.49 -11.94
N ASP A 286 11.89 3.68 -11.35
CA ASP A 286 13.13 3.16 -11.93
C ASP A 286 13.18 1.62 -11.84
N GLY A 287 13.77 1.00 -12.86
CA GLY A 287 14.02 -0.43 -12.90
C GLY A 287 15.24 -0.82 -12.08
N VAL A 288 15.14 -1.92 -11.34
CA VAL A 288 16.22 -2.48 -10.55
C VAL A 288 16.32 -3.97 -10.83
N THR A 289 17.50 -4.46 -11.19
CA THR A 289 17.73 -5.91 -11.34
C THR A 289 18.64 -6.41 -10.23
N LEU A 290 18.19 -7.42 -9.50
CA LEU A 290 18.95 -8.10 -8.44
C LEU A 290 19.47 -9.43 -8.97
N ARG A 291 20.77 -9.68 -8.89
CA ARG A 291 21.39 -10.96 -9.26
C ARG A 291 22.20 -11.53 -8.10
N PRO A 292 22.07 -12.82 -7.73
CA PRO A 292 22.93 -13.42 -6.73
C PRO A 292 24.41 -13.35 -7.15
N ILE A 293 25.28 -12.95 -6.23
CA ILE A 293 26.73 -13.09 -6.40
C ILE A 293 27.12 -14.49 -5.93
N VAL A 294 27.73 -15.24 -6.83
CA VAL A 294 28.38 -16.52 -6.52
C VAL A 294 29.84 -16.18 -6.22
N ASP A 295 30.32 -16.46 -5.00
CA ASP A 295 31.75 -16.29 -4.70
C ASP A 295 32.52 -17.34 -5.51
N SER A 296 33.09 -16.95 -6.65
CA SER A 296 34.04 -17.78 -7.38
C SER A 296 35.43 -17.57 -6.77
N ASP A 297 35.95 -18.54 -6.02
CA ASP A 297 37.40 -18.65 -5.85
C ASP A 297 38.01 -18.96 -7.23
N ASP A 298 39.15 -18.34 -7.52
CA ASP A 298 39.98 -18.47 -8.73
C ASP A 298 39.83 -19.82 -9.46
N THR A 299 39.40 -19.82 -10.73
CA THR A 299 40.08 -20.56 -11.81
C THR A 299 39.59 -20.17 -13.21
N SER A 300 40.54 -20.24 -14.13
CA SER A 300 40.58 -19.89 -15.56
C SER A 300 39.62 -20.67 -16.49
N ASP A 301 39.30 -20.03 -17.62
CA ASP A 301 38.99 -20.55 -18.97
C ASP A 301 38.07 -21.79 -19.12
N ASP A 302 36.93 -21.66 -19.81
CA ASP A 302 36.80 -21.97 -21.25
C ASP A 302 35.36 -21.74 -21.76
N ALA A 303 35.23 -21.62 -23.08
CA ALA A 303 34.09 -21.19 -23.86
C ALA A 303 32.95 -22.22 -24.06
N GLY A 304 31.76 -21.72 -24.43
CA GLY A 304 30.96 -22.37 -25.49
C GLY A 304 29.44 -22.51 -25.31
N ASP A 305 28.74 -21.79 -26.18
CA ASP A 305 27.57 -22.20 -26.97
C ASP A 305 26.13 -21.90 -26.48
N ALA A 306 25.33 -21.49 -27.47
CA ALA A 306 24.02 -20.89 -27.42
C ALA A 306 22.89 -21.92 -27.58
N GLY A 307 21.72 -21.61 -27.02
CA GLY A 307 20.48 -22.36 -27.24
C GLY A 307 19.25 -21.49 -27.04
N ASP A 308 18.56 -21.22 -28.14
CA ASP A 308 17.25 -20.56 -28.28
C ASP A 308 16.11 -21.50 -27.88
N GLY A 309 15.01 -20.97 -27.32
CA GLY A 309 13.77 -21.72 -27.18
C GLY A 309 12.72 -21.19 -26.19
N SER A 310 12.04 -20.10 -26.57
CA SER A 310 10.59 -19.82 -26.37
C SER A 310 9.87 -20.32 -25.09
N ALA A 311 9.48 -19.38 -24.21
CA ALA A 311 8.47 -19.60 -23.16
C ALA A 311 7.12 -18.94 -23.51
N ALA A 312 6.04 -19.71 -23.32
CA ALA A 312 4.66 -19.24 -23.43
C ALA A 312 4.24 -18.53 -22.13
N GLU A 313 3.68 -17.32 -22.26
CA GLU A 313 3.14 -16.55 -21.15
C GLU A 313 1.86 -17.18 -20.61
N SER A 314 1.83 -17.48 -19.31
CA SER A 314 0.62 -17.73 -18.56
C SER A 314 0.46 -16.66 -17.48
N VAL A 315 -0.67 -15.95 -17.52
CA VAL A 315 -1.03 -14.96 -16.51
C VAL A 315 -1.37 -15.68 -15.22
N THR A 316 -0.51 -15.54 -14.21
CA THR A 316 -0.77 -16.05 -12.86
C THR A 316 -1.03 -14.86 -11.94
N ALA A 317 -2.17 -14.89 -11.26
CA ALA A 317 -2.49 -13.91 -10.22
C ALA A 317 -1.59 -14.17 -8.99
N VAL A 318 -0.76 -13.20 -8.61
CA VAL A 318 0.13 -13.30 -7.45
C VAL A 318 -0.46 -12.52 -6.27
N ARG A 319 -0.36 -13.13 -5.08
CA ARG A 319 -1.00 -12.72 -3.84
C ARG A 319 -0.06 -11.83 -3.04
N VAL A 320 -0.16 -10.50 -3.21
CA VAL A 320 0.60 -9.56 -2.38
C VAL A 320 0.12 -9.67 -0.94
N THR A 321 1.00 -10.08 -0.02
CA THR A 321 0.65 -10.33 1.37
C THR A 321 1.39 -9.33 2.27
N PHE A 322 0.77 -8.19 2.55
CA PHE A 322 1.29 -7.27 3.58
C PHE A 322 1.13 -7.92 4.97
N GLY A 323 2.13 -7.74 5.84
CA GLY A 323 2.18 -8.35 7.16
C GLY A 323 0.87 -8.18 7.96
N ARG A 324 0.28 -9.30 8.38
CA ARG A 324 -0.92 -9.29 9.22
C ARG A 324 -0.57 -8.89 10.65
N ARG A 325 -1.41 -8.03 11.26
CA ARG A 325 -1.37 -7.79 12.71
C ARG A 325 -1.58 -9.11 13.46
N PRO A 326 -0.90 -9.36 14.59
CA PRO A 326 -1.33 -10.40 15.52
C PRO A 326 -2.75 -10.07 15.97
N THR A 327 -3.67 -11.03 15.86
CA THR A 327 -5.01 -10.91 16.43
C THR A 327 -4.89 -10.69 17.94
N PRO A 328 -5.59 -9.71 18.54
CA PRO A 328 -5.66 -9.63 19.99
C PRO A 328 -6.27 -10.93 20.52
N SER A 329 -5.55 -11.61 21.42
CA SER A 329 -6.08 -12.75 22.15
C SER A 329 -7.34 -12.32 22.90
N ASP A 330 -8.42 -13.07 22.77
CA ASP A 330 -9.63 -12.90 23.58
C ASP A 330 -9.24 -12.74 25.06
N PRO A 331 -9.81 -11.78 25.80
CA PRO A 331 -9.62 -11.74 27.23
C PRO A 331 -10.19 -13.02 27.81
N ALA A 332 -9.29 -13.84 28.37
CA ALA A 332 -9.64 -15.06 29.06
C ALA A 332 -10.83 -14.81 30.00
N SER A 333 -11.87 -15.62 29.84
CA SER A 333 -12.99 -15.72 30.76
C SER A 333 -12.43 -15.96 32.17
N THR A 334 -12.42 -14.93 33.00
CA THR A 334 -12.20 -15.09 34.43
C THR A 334 -13.42 -15.81 35.00
N ASP A 335 -13.27 -17.13 35.16
CA ASP A 335 -14.12 -17.93 36.03
C ASP A 335 -14.07 -17.33 37.45
N VAL A 336 -15.20 -16.80 37.89
CA VAL A 336 -15.43 -16.43 39.28
C VAL A 336 -15.89 -17.71 40.00
N PRO A 337 -15.14 -18.24 40.99
CA PRO A 337 -15.64 -19.35 41.77
C PRO A 337 -16.76 -18.86 42.68
N GLY A 338 -17.90 -19.54 42.60
CA GLY A 338 -19.08 -19.31 43.43
C GLY A 338 -18.76 -19.38 44.93
N GLY A 339 -19.43 -18.52 45.68
CA GLY A 339 -19.33 -18.43 47.12
C GLY A 339 -19.83 -19.68 47.83
N ALA A 340 -19.19 -19.96 48.96
CA ALA A 340 -19.78 -20.64 50.10
C ALA A 340 -19.42 -19.81 51.35
N GLY A 341 -20.45 -19.31 52.05
CA GLY A 341 -20.34 -18.47 53.23
C GLY A 341 -21.51 -17.52 53.38
#